data_AF-A0A7W8QQQ9-F1
#
_entry.id   AF-A0A7W8QQQ9-F1
#
_cell.length_a   1.000
_cell.length_b   1.000
_cell.length_c   1.000
_cell.angle_alpha   90.00
_cell.angle_beta   90.00
_cell.angle_gamma   90.00
#
_symmetry.space_group_name_H-M   'P 1'
#
loop_
_entity.id
_entity.type
_entity.pdbx_description
1 polymer ?
#
loop_
_entity_poly.entity_id
_entity_poly.type
_entity_poly.pdbx_seq_one_letter_code
_entity_poly.pdbx_strand_id
1 'polypeptide(L)' 'MELNWHKSSHSTGANECVEVAETPQGAKVRDTRNRSAGHLSVPPDEWSAFLTEVRAGLL' A
#
# COMPACT_ATOMS: atom_id res chain seq x y z
N MET A 1 14.24 -9.90 6.78
CA MET A 1 12.89 -9.45 7.18
C MET A 1 11.99 -9.65 5.98
N GLU A 2 10.97 -10.49 6.13
CA GLU A 2 9.97 -10.73 5.10
C GLU A 2 8.90 -9.63 5.17
N LEU A 3 8.49 -9.09 4.02
CA LEU A 3 7.45 -8.06 3.96
C LEU A 3 6.08 -8.73 3.92
N ASN A 4 5.20 -8.33 4.83
CA ASN A 4 3.84 -8.87 4.91
C ASN A 4 2.91 -8.14 3.91
N TRP A 5 2.96 -8.55 2.64
CA TRP A 5 2.11 -8.00 1.59
C TRP A 5 0.67 -8.45 1.75
N HIS A 6 -0.26 -7.53 1.65
CA HIS A 6 -1.68 -7.84 1.65
C HIS A 6 -2.45 -6.93 0.69
N LYS A 7 -3.64 -7.40 0.30
CA LYS A 7 -4.60 -6.68 -0.53
C LYS A 7 -5.76 -6.22 0.34
N SER A 8 -6.46 -5.17 -0.08
CA SER A 8 -7.68 -4.74 0.61
C SER A 8 -8.74 -5.83 0.55
N SER A 9 -9.37 -6.13 1.70
CA SER A 9 -10.49 -7.07 1.80
C SER A 9 -11.72 -6.66 0.99
N HIS A 10 -11.80 -5.40 0.57
CA HIS A 10 -12.88 -4.88 -0.29
C HIS A 10 -12.65 -5.17 -1.78
N SER A 11 -11.51 -5.78 -2.14
CA SER A 11 -11.16 -6.08 -3.52
C SER A 11 -11.70 -7.45 -3.91
N THR A 12 -13.02 -7.59 -4.05
CA THR A 12 -13.66 -8.83 -4.50
C THR A 12 -13.72 -8.86 -6.04
N GLY A 13 -12.67 -9.38 -6.69
CA GLY A 13 -12.68 -9.61 -8.14
C GLY A 13 -11.30 -9.60 -8.80
N ALA A 14 -11.24 -9.79 -10.11
CA ALA A 14 -9.98 -9.89 -10.87
C ALA A 14 -9.20 -8.55 -11.02
N ASN A 15 -9.62 -7.49 -10.33
CA ASN A 15 -9.09 -6.12 -10.48
C ASN A 15 -8.32 -5.62 -9.25
N GLU A 16 -7.82 -6.52 -8.39
CA GLU A 16 -6.98 -6.14 -7.25
C GLU A 16 -5.56 -5.77 -7.71
N CYS A 17 -5.39 -4.53 -8.18
CA CYS A 17 -4.17 -4.09 -8.85
C CYS A 17 -3.07 -3.64 -7.90
N VAL A 18 -3.32 -3.56 -6.59
CA VAL A 18 -2.36 -3.01 -5.62
C VAL A 18 -2.22 -3.91 -4.39
N GLU A 19 -0.98 -4.13 -3.96
CA GLU A 19 -0.60 -4.73 -2.68
C GLU A 19 0.16 -3.71 -1.82
N VAL A 20 -0.07 -3.74 -0.51
CA VAL A 20 0.62 -2.89 0.47
C VAL A 20 1.31 -3.75 1.53
N ALA A 21 2.47 -3.30 2.03
CA ALA A 21 3.14 -3.85 3.20
C ALA A 21 3.61 -2.72 4.11
N GLU A 22 3.06 -2.66 5.32
CA GLU A 22 3.52 -1.74 6.37
C GLU A 22 4.76 -2.28 7.08
N THR A 23 5.66 -1.36 7.42
CA THR A 23 6.95 -1.63 8.07
C THR A 23 7.25 -0.52 9.08
N PRO A 24 8.20 -0.71 10.01
CA PRO A 24 8.67 0.38 10.87
C PRO A 24 9.24 1.59 10.09
N GLN A 25 9.63 1.41 8.82
CA GLN A 25 10.16 2.44 7.94
C GLN A 25 9.09 3.07 7.02
N GLY A 26 7.81 2.80 7.29
CA GLY A 26 6.67 3.31 6.52
C GLY A 26 6.01 2.21 5.70
N ALA A 27 5.54 2.53 4.49
CA ALA A 27 4.79 1.57 3.67
C ALA A 27 5.49 1.30 2.34
N LYS A 28 5.31 0.08 1.84
CA LYS A 28 5.65 -0.30 0.47
C LYS A 28 4.38 -0.58 -0.30
N VAL A 29 4.28 -0.04 -1.51
CA VAL A 29 3.10 -0.16 -2.38
C VAL A 29 3.55 -0.68 -3.74
N ARG A 30 2.89 -1.70 -4.27
CA ARG A 30 3.25 -2.26 -5.59
C ARG A 30 2.04 -2.68 -6.40
N ASP A 31 2.25 -2.81 -7.71
CA ASP A 31 1.28 -3.44 -8.60
C ASP A 31 1.29 -4.96 -8.40
N THR A 32 0.14 -5.52 -8.02
CA THR A 32 -0.05 -6.97 -7.85
C THR A 32 0.31 -7.74 -9.12
N ARG A 33 0.02 -7.18 -10.29
CA ARG A 33 0.19 -7.81 -11.60
C ARG A 33 1.59 -7.64 -12.17
N ASN A 34 2.37 -6.68 -11.65
CA ASN A 34 3.73 -6.42 -12.11
C ASN A 34 4.72 -6.30 -10.95
N ARG A 35 4.81 -7.35 -10.11
CA ARG A 35 5.70 -7.39 -8.95
C ARG A 35 7.18 -7.21 -9.30
N SER A 36 7.58 -7.61 -10.52
CA SER A 36 8.94 -7.45 -11.03
C SER A 36 9.32 -6.00 -11.31
N ALA A 37 8.35 -5.10 -11.51
CA ALA A 37 8.62 -3.67 -11.66
C ALA A 37 9.03 -2.97 -10.34
N GLY A 38 9.00 -3.69 -9.22
CA GLY A 38 9.40 -3.18 -7.91
C GLY A 38 8.24 -2.61 -7.10
N HIS A 39 8.54 -1.69 -6.21
CA HIS A 39 7.56 -1.08 -5.31
C HIS A 39 7.93 0.38 -5.02
N LEU A 40 6.92 1.20 -4.75
CA LEU A 40 7.10 2.52 -4.13
C LEU A 40 7.38 2.33 -2.63
N SER A 41 8.28 3.13 -2.06
CA SER A 41 8.49 3.19 -0.60
C SER A 41 8.10 4.57 -0.11
N VAL A 42 7.20 4.60 0.87
CA VAL A 42 6.64 5.83 1.46
C VAL A 42 7.12 5.92 2.90
N PRO A 43 7.75 7.03 3.33
CA PRO A 43 8.19 7.21 4.72
C PRO A 43 7.02 7.16 5.74
N PRO A 44 7.29 6.90 7.03
CA PRO A 44 6.25 6.73 8.05
C PRO A 44 5.31 7.93 8.20
N ASP A 45 5.88 9.15 8.22
CA ASP A 45 5.13 10.38 8.46
C ASP A 45 4.19 10.68 7.28
N GLU A 46 4.69 10.53 6.06
CA GLU A 46 3.92 10.72 4.82
C GLU A 46 2.82 9.66 4.69
N TRP A 47 3.10 8.41 5.05
CA TRP A 47 2.08 7.36 5.02
C TRP A 47 0.95 7.64 6.01
N SER A 48 1.30 8.11 7.21
CA SER A 48 0.33 8.49 8.24
C SER A 48 -0.52 9.69 7.82
N ALA A 49 0.10 10.72 7.23
CA ALA A 49 -0.60 11.87 6.68
C ALA A 49 -1.56 11.46 5.56
N PHE A 50 -1.07 10.69 4.58
CA PHE A 50 -1.90 10.17 3.47
C PHE A 50 -3.13 9.42 3.97
N LEU A 51 -2.96 8.49 4.91
CA LEU A 51 -4.09 7.72 5.47
C LEU A 51 -5.09 8.61 6.22
N THR A 52 -4.61 9.67 6.88
CA THR A 52 -5.46 10.61 7.62
C THR A 52 -6.36 11.38 6.66
N GLU A 53 -5.77 11.94 5.61
CA GLU A 53 -6.48 12.72 4.59
C GLU A 53 -7.48 11.86 3.79
N VAL A 54 -7.08 10.65 3.38
CA VAL A 54 -7.98 9.70 2.69
C VAL A 54 -9.18 9.32 3.57
N ARG A 55 -8.97 9.05 4.86
CA ARG A 55 -10.07 8.72 5.79
C ARG A 55 -11.00 9.90 6.03
N ALA A 56 -10.48 11.12 5.98
CA ALA A 56 -11.27 12.35 6.09
C ALA A 56 -12.03 12.70 4.80
N GLY A 57 -11.73 12.02 3.67
CA GLY A 57 -12.32 12.32 2.36
C GLY A 57 -11.81 13.63 1.77
N LEU A 58 -10.59 14.03 2.13
CA LEU A 58 -9.96 15.29 1.71
C LEU A 58 -9.00 15.10 0.52
N LEU A 59 -8.86 13.87 0.05
CA LEU A 59 -8.13 13.47 -1.17
C LEU A 59 -9.05 12.77 -2.16
#